data_AF-A0A9D4GDR0-F1
#
_entry.id   AF-A0A9D4GDR0-F1
#
_cell.length_a   1.000
_cell.length_b   1.000
_cell.length_c   1.000
_cell.angle_alpha   90.00
_cell.angle_beta   90.00
_cell.angle_gamma   90.00
#
_symmetry.space_group_name_H-M   'P 1'
#
loop_
_entity.id
_entity.type
_entity.pdbx_description
1 polymer ?
#
loop_
_entity_poly.entity_id
_entity_poly.type
_entity_poly.pdbx_seq_one_letter_code
_entity_poly.pdbx_strand_id
1 'polypeptide(L)'
;MSYSALSKKSRNPYETLERMLNKTTLSTQRVAHSNIVELGAHMVSTKAGDFQEEHERELQNAVDEAEERATRELKAALKRLKEDKDHEKNKALRNQKEYYENIQRRVEDQRNRAEEERERELTRKFEREKEEALNQAWQAAERRKEEAVAVACEELARKLRHEAAVEKEKAIAEALRVAKEKYLIRERNTIEKTRREMEEIAKQEAERVAKLHQKDIERCNERYDILERKWLREIEHRKNVEQDFRELQDDYRRFMDYTDGMFHSDYLMQLRHLGQKLAEKQLSRVTYDDIEKKFEEDSEAPEF
;
A
#
# COMPACT_ATOMS: atom_id res chain seq x y z
N MET A 1 68.48 40.09 144.02
CA MET A 1 69.69 39.79 144.82
C MET A 1 70.81 39.48 143.84
N SER A 2 71.82 40.33 143.68
CA SER A 2 72.96 40.52 144.62
C SER A 2 73.79 39.23 144.67
N TYR A 3 75.09 39.18 144.40
CA TYR A 3 76.18 40.10 144.06
C TYR A 3 77.30 39.15 143.54
N SER A 4 78.24 39.52 142.69
CA SER A 4 79.56 40.01 143.15
C SER A 4 80.47 40.04 141.90
N ALA A 5 80.85 41.21 141.38
CA ALA A 5 82.07 41.97 141.71
C ALA A 5 83.32 41.37 141.01
N LEU A 6 84.26 42.05 140.35
CA LEU A 6 84.88 43.39 140.41
C LEU A 6 85.56 43.64 139.04
N SER A 7 85.49 44.83 138.41
CA SER A 7 86.34 46.02 138.64
C SER A 7 87.85 45.81 138.42
N LYS A 8 88.44 46.42 137.39
CA LYS A 8 89.45 47.52 137.46
C LYS A 8 90.19 47.73 136.13
N LYS A 9 90.19 48.98 135.66
CA LYS A 9 91.24 49.53 134.77
C LYS A 9 92.58 49.47 135.49
N SER A 10 93.63 48.98 134.83
CA SER A 10 95.03 49.24 135.20
C SER A 10 95.98 48.84 134.06
N ARG A 11 97.01 49.65 133.87
CA ARG A 11 98.07 49.57 132.86
C ARG A 11 98.95 48.31 132.99
N ASN A 12 99.41 47.83 131.84
CA ASN A 12 100.68 47.14 131.52
C ASN A 12 101.03 45.77 132.14
N PRO A 13 101.42 44.78 131.31
CA PRO A 13 102.83 44.33 131.35
C PRO A 13 103.49 43.87 130.03
N TYR A 14 102.79 43.78 128.89
CA TYR A 14 103.43 43.25 127.66
C TYR A 14 104.43 44.22 127.02
N GLU A 15 104.23 45.53 127.18
CA GLU A 15 105.21 46.57 126.83
C GLU A 15 106.48 46.51 127.73
N THR A 16 106.39 45.82 128.86
CA THR A 16 107.51 45.60 129.79
C THR A 16 108.28 44.31 129.45
N LEU A 17 107.62 43.32 128.82
CA LEU A 17 108.27 42.13 128.27
C LEU A 17 109.12 42.47 127.03
N GLU A 18 108.65 43.38 126.18
CA GLU A 18 109.43 43.89 125.02
C GLU A 18 110.67 44.73 125.42
N ARG A 19 110.70 45.28 126.64
CA ARG A 19 111.88 46.00 127.18
C ARG A 19 112.81 45.14 128.04
N MET A 20 112.37 44.00 128.56
CA MET A 20 113.22 43.10 129.36
C MET A 20 113.95 42.02 128.55
N LEU A 21 113.44 41.61 127.38
CA LEU A 21 114.13 40.63 126.53
C LEU A 21 115.29 41.21 125.69
N ASN A 22 115.44 42.53 125.67
CA ASN A 22 116.50 43.22 124.93
C ASN A 22 117.77 43.54 125.74
N LYS A 23 117.88 43.14 127.03
CA LYS A 23 119.08 43.41 127.85
C LYS A 23 119.37 42.38 128.94
N THR A 24 119.69 41.13 128.60
CA THR A 24 120.64 40.32 129.40
C THR A 24 121.39 39.32 128.51
N THR A 25 122.68 39.59 128.39
CA THR A 25 123.71 38.74 127.79
C THR A 25 124.11 37.64 128.78
N LEU A 26 124.09 36.37 128.35
CA LEU A 26 124.92 35.33 128.95
C LEU A 26 125.55 34.48 127.85
N SER A 27 126.83 34.76 127.62
CA SER A 27 127.78 33.93 126.90
C SER A 27 127.95 32.60 127.62
N THR A 28 127.70 31.49 126.93
CA THR A 28 128.41 30.23 127.17
C THR A 28 128.90 29.69 125.84
N GLN A 29 130.22 29.72 125.68
CA GLN A 29 130.94 29.13 124.57
C GLN A 29 131.80 28.01 125.17
N ARG A 30 131.68 26.78 124.62
CA ARG A 30 132.46 25.53 124.79
C ARG A 30 131.50 24.34 125.04
N VAL A 31 131.53 23.19 124.35
CA VAL A 31 132.53 22.52 123.48
C VAL A 31 131.75 21.66 122.46
N ALA A 32 132.35 21.46 121.29
CA ALA A 32 131.89 20.51 120.28
C ALA A 32 131.77 19.06 120.82
N HIS A 33 130.66 18.40 120.52
CA HIS A 33 130.60 16.94 120.41
C HIS A 33 129.91 16.58 119.09
N SER A 34 130.75 16.46 118.06
CA SER A 34 130.51 15.61 116.90
C SER A 34 130.35 14.15 117.37
N ASN A 35 129.44 13.43 116.71
CA ASN A 35 129.15 11.99 116.84
C ASN A 35 128.12 11.58 117.89
N ILE A 36 126.83 11.75 117.55
CA ILE A 36 125.89 10.62 117.55
C ILE A 36 125.10 10.71 116.25
N VAL A 37 125.68 10.16 115.19
CA VAL A 37 124.90 9.50 114.14
C VAL A 37 124.48 8.18 114.77
N GLU A 38 123.18 7.85 114.73
CA GLU A 38 122.70 6.54 114.22
C GLU A 38 121.18 6.36 114.38
N LEU A 39 120.53 6.11 113.22
CA LEU A 39 119.52 5.07 113.00
C LEU A 39 118.07 5.28 113.46
N GLY A 40 117.48 6.46 113.21
CA GLY A 40 116.02 6.65 113.36
C GLY A 40 115.27 7.20 112.14
N ALA A 41 115.91 8.06 111.34
CA ALA A 41 115.18 8.89 110.37
C ALA A 41 115.10 8.31 108.94
N HIS A 42 115.88 7.28 108.61
CA HIS A 42 115.93 6.75 107.23
C HIS A 42 114.94 5.62 106.90
N MET A 43 114.20 5.08 107.88
CA MET A 43 113.17 4.04 107.61
C MET A 43 111.76 4.60 107.38
N VAL A 44 111.51 5.88 107.72
CA VAL A 44 110.16 6.48 107.59
C VAL A 44 109.98 7.20 106.25
N SER A 45 111.07 7.64 105.61
CA SER A 45 111.01 8.34 104.32
C SER A 45 110.79 7.41 103.12
N THR A 46 111.26 6.16 103.16
CA THR A 46 111.07 5.19 102.05
C THR A 46 109.69 4.55 102.07
N LYS A 47 109.07 4.35 103.24
CA LYS A 47 107.69 3.83 103.32
C LYS A 47 106.60 4.88 103.06
N ALA A 48 106.87 6.18 103.22
CA ALA A 48 105.88 7.23 102.96
C ALA A 48 105.69 7.52 101.46
N GLY A 49 106.75 7.35 100.64
CA GLY A 49 106.67 7.50 99.17
C GLY A 49 105.91 6.36 98.50
N ASP A 50 106.18 5.11 98.92
CA ASP A 50 105.49 3.93 98.37
C ASP A 50 103.98 3.92 98.72
N PHE A 51 103.60 4.35 99.94
CA PHE A 51 102.19 4.49 100.32
C PHE A 51 101.47 5.67 99.62
N GLN A 52 102.17 6.75 99.27
CA GLN A 52 101.59 7.85 98.50
C GLN A 52 101.42 7.49 97.03
N GLU A 53 102.39 6.80 96.40
CA GLU A 53 102.24 6.32 95.03
C GLU A 53 101.19 5.20 94.92
N GLU A 54 101.10 4.28 95.88
CA GLU A 54 100.05 3.26 95.90
C GLU A 54 98.67 3.90 96.12
N HIS A 55 98.55 4.88 97.03
CA HIS A 55 97.29 5.58 97.27
C HIS A 55 96.88 6.46 96.08
N GLU A 56 97.83 7.14 95.42
CA GLU A 56 97.58 7.89 94.18
C GLU A 56 97.18 6.97 93.03
N ARG A 57 97.81 5.79 92.88
CA ARG A 57 97.39 4.79 91.88
C ARG A 57 96.01 4.20 92.20
N GLU A 58 95.68 3.97 93.46
CA GLU A 58 94.33 3.53 93.87
C GLU A 58 93.28 4.62 93.64
N LEU A 59 93.60 5.88 93.92
CA LEU A 59 92.75 7.03 93.59
C LEU A 59 92.59 7.20 92.08
N GLN A 60 93.66 7.07 91.30
CA GLN A 60 93.63 7.12 89.85
C GLN A 60 92.77 5.99 89.28
N ASN A 61 92.96 4.76 89.77
CA ASN A 61 92.15 3.61 89.38
C ASN A 61 90.67 3.78 89.78
N ALA A 62 90.39 4.36 90.95
CA ALA A 62 89.02 4.64 91.37
C ALA A 62 88.36 5.76 90.53
N VAL A 63 89.14 6.76 90.11
CA VAL A 63 88.71 7.82 89.19
C VAL A 63 88.48 7.24 87.79
N ASP A 64 89.42 6.45 87.27
CA ASP A 64 89.31 5.79 85.97
C ASP A 64 88.12 4.81 85.95
N GLU A 65 87.89 4.03 87.02
CA GLU A 65 86.70 3.19 87.15
C GLU A 65 85.41 4.00 87.24
N ALA A 66 85.42 5.15 87.93
CA ALA A 66 84.27 6.04 88.01
C ALA A 66 83.99 6.72 86.67
N GLU A 67 85.02 7.13 85.93
CA GLU A 67 84.93 7.69 84.57
C GLU A 67 84.48 6.62 83.57
N GLU A 68 84.96 5.39 83.68
CA GLU A 68 84.49 4.28 82.87
C GLU A 68 83.03 3.93 83.16
N ARG A 69 82.61 3.92 84.42
CA ARG A 69 81.20 3.72 84.79
C ARG A 69 80.34 4.88 84.26
N ALA A 70 80.77 6.12 84.45
CA ALA A 70 80.08 7.30 83.94
C ALA A 70 79.99 7.31 82.40
N THR A 71 81.05 6.92 81.68
CA THR A 71 81.05 6.83 80.22
C THR A 71 80.20 5.65 79.71
N ARG A 72 80.17 4.52 80.41
CA ARG A 72 79.26 3.40 80.10
C ARG A 72 77.80 3.80 80.32
N GLU A 73 77.50 4.46 81.42
CA GLU A 73 76.16 4.99 81.72
C GLU A 73 75.73 6.06 80.70
N LEU A 74 76.63 6.97 80.32
CA LEU A 74 76.37 7.99 79.31
C LEU A 74 76.18 7.37 77.92
N LYS A 75 76.97 6.37 77.54
CA LYS A 75 76.77 5.60 76.30
C LYS A 75 75.44 4.84 76.31
N ALA A 76 75.07 4.23 77.43
CA ALA A 76 73.78 3.54 77.58
C ALA A 76 72.60 4.51 77.52
N ALA A 77 72.71 5.69 78.17
CA ALA A 77 71.72 6.75 78.10
C ALA A 77 71.58 7.32 76.68
N LEU A 78 72.69 7.55 75.97
CA LEU A 78 72.67 7.96 74.57
C LEU A 78 72.06 6.91 73.65
N LYS A 79 72.29 5.63 73.92
CA LYS A 79 71.68 4.53 73.15
C LYS A 79 70.17 4.48 73.36
N ARG A 80 69.70 4.54 74.61
CA ARG A 80 68.26 4.63 74.94
C ARG A 80 67.62 5.84 74.29
N LEU A 81 68.25 7.01 74.39
CA LEU A 81 67.75 8.24 73.80
C LEU A 81 67.71 8.20 72.26
N LYS A 82 68.63 7.46 71.62
CA LYS A 82 68.56 7.20 70.17
C LYS A 82 67.41 6.25 69.82
N GLU A 83 67.25 5.16 70.56
CA GLU A 83 66.16 4.19 70.37
C GLU A 83 64.79 4.84 70.57
N ASP A 84 64.63 5.69 71.59
CA ASP A 84 63.42 6.46 71.86
C ASP A 84 63.14 7.44 70.72
N LYS A 85 64.16 8.17 70.23
CA LYS A 85 64.03 9.07 69.08
C LYS A 85 63.65 8.34 67.80
N ASP A 86 64.26 7.18 67.53
CA ASP A 86 63.93 6.37 66.36
C ASP A 86 62.53 5.78 66.48
N HIS A 87 62.11 5.39 67.68
CA HIS A 87 60.75 4.94 67.95
C HIS A 87 59.73 6.04 67.72
N GLU A 88 59.96 7.25 68.26
CA GLU A 88 59.11 8.42 68.05
C GLU A 88 59.07 8.84 66.58
N LYS A 89 60.21 8.86 65.89
CA LYS A 89 60.29 9.14 64.45
C LYS A 89 59.48 8.12 63.64
N ASN A 90 59.63 6.83 63.93
CA ASN A 90 58.88 5.77 63.24
C ASN A 90 57.38 5.86 63.55
N LYS A 91 57.00 6.19 64.78
CA LYS A 91 55.61 6.43 65.19
C LYS A 91 55.02 7.64 64.46
N ALA A 92 55.74 8.75 64.37
CA ALA A 92 55.33 9.93 63.63
C ALA A 92 55.17 9.64 62.13
N LEU A 93 56.11 8.90 61.52
CA LEU A 93 56.02 8.49 60.12
C LEU A 93 54.82 7.55 59.85
N ARG A 94 54.52 6.62 60.77
CA ARG A 94 53.33 5.76 60.65
C ARG A 94 52.04 6.57 60.75
N ASN A 95 51.92 7.42 61.76
CA ASN A 95 50.76 8.30 61.92
C ASN A 95 50.57 9.21 60.70
N GLN A 96 51.66 9.72 60.13
CA GLN A 96 51.61 10.53 58.91
C GLN A 96 51.15 9.73 57.68
N LYS A 97 51.64 8.49 57.51
CA LYS A 97 51.17 7.59 56.45
C LYS A 97 49.68 7.28 56.58
N GLU A 98 49.25 6.88 57.78
CA GLU A 98 47.83 6.61 58.05
C GLU A 98 46.95 7.84 57.80
N TYR A 99 47.42 9.04 58.17
CA TYR A 99 46.73 10.29 57.89
C TYR A 99 46.54 10.52 56.39
N TYR A 100 47.61 10.36 55.59
CA TYR A 100 47.51 10.53 54.13
C TYR A 100 46.71 9.42 53.44
N GLU A 101 46.81 8.17 53.90
CA GLU A 101 45.97 7.07 53.41
C GLU A 101 44.48 7.35 53.67
N ASN A 102 44.16 7.88 54.85
CA ASN A 102 42.79 8.27 55.19
C ASN A 102 42.30 9.45 54.34
N ILE A 103 43.16 10.42 54.04
CA ILE A 103 42.84 11.51 53.10
C ILE A 103 42.61 10.95 51.69
N GLN A 104 43.50 10.09 51.21
CA GLN A 104 43.40 9.50 49.88
C GLN A 104 42.10 8.73 49.71
N ARG A 105 41.73 7.89 50.69
CA ARG A 105 40.43 7.17 50.67
C ARG A 105 39.25 8.13 50.62
N ARG A 106 39.28 9.23 51.40
CA ARG A 106 38.21 10.25 51.36
C ARG A 106 38.12 10.92 49.98
N VAL A 107 39.25 11.23 49.36
CA VAL A 107 39.29 11.83 48.02
C VAL A 107 38.77 10.84 46.97
N GLU A 108 39.17 9.58 47.04
CA GLU A 108 38.67 8.50 46.18
C GLU A 108 37.16 8.30 46.34
N ASP A 109 36.65 8.25 47.57
CA ASP A 109 35.21 8.14 47.85
C ASP A 109 34.43 9.34 47.30
N GLN A 110 34.95 10.56 47.45
CA GLN A 110 34.33 11.77 46.89
C GLN A 110 34.33 11.75 45.36
N ARG A 111 35.45 11.34 44.75
CA ARG A 111 35.54 11.20 43.28
C ARG A 111 34.53 10.18 42.78
N ASN A 112 34.51 8.98 43.38
CA ASN A 112 33.61 7.91 42.96
C ASN A 112 32.14 8.33 43.09
N ARG A 113 31.75 9.03 44.17
CA ARG A 113 30.39 9.57 44.30
C ARG A 113 30.06 10.59 43.21
N ALA A 114 30.98 11.50 42.91
CA ALA A 114 30.78 12.49 41.86
C ALA A 114 30.74 11.86 40.45
N GLU A 115 31.54 10.82 40.20
CA GLU A 115 31.53 10.05 38.96
C GLU A 115 30.23 9.26 38.82
N GLU A 116 29.77 8.58 39.87
CA GLU A 116 28.48 7.89 39.88
C GLU A 116 27.30 8.84 39.63
N GLU A 117 27.31 10.04 40.23
CA GLU A 117 26.28 11.05 39.97
C GLU A 117 26.29 11.51 38.51
N ARG A 118 27.48 11.78 37.94
CA ARG A 118 27.62 12.13 36.51
C ARG A 118 27.15 11.01 35.60
N GLU A 119 27.52 9.76 35.88
CA GLU A 119 27.09 8.60 35.10
C GLU A 119 25.57 8.43 35.16
N ARG A 120 24.95 8.61 36.33
CA ARG A 120 23.49 8.58 36.49
C ARG A 120 22.80 9.70 35.72
N GLU A 121 23.36 10.90 35.71
CA GLU A 121 22.82 12.02 34.93
C GLU A 121 22.93 11.79 33.43
N LEU A 122 24.08 11.28 32.97
CA LEU A 122 24.32 10.97 31.57
C LEU A 122 23.40 9.83 31.09
N THR A 123 23.28 8.75 31.85
CA THR A 123 22.37 7.65 31.53
C THR A 123 20.92 8.13 31.44
N ARG A 124 20.45 8.95 32.39
CA ARG A 124 19.12 9.57 32.33
C ARG A 124 18.92 10.44 31.08
N LYS A 125 19.94 11.21 30.67
CA LYS A 125 19.87 12.02 29.44
C LYS A 125 19.77 11.13 28.20
N PHE A 126 20.64 10.12 28.11
CA PHE A 126 20.62 9.18 27.00
C PHE A 126 19.31 8.38 26.91
N GLU A 127 18.74 7.97 28.04
CA GLU A 127 17.44 7.30 28.07
C GLU A 127 16.33 8.21 27.56
N ARG A 128 16.29 9.47 27.98
CA ARG A 128 15.32 10.45 27.47
C ARG A 128 15.48 10.70 25.98
N GLU A 129 16.69 10.94 25.49
CA GLU A 129 16.96 11.15 24.06
C GLU A 129 16.57 9.91 23.24
N LYS A 130 16.84 8.71 23.76
CA LYS A 130 16.43 7.45 23.14
C LYS A 130 14.90 7.32 23.08
N GLU A 131 14.20 7.61 24.16
CA GLU A 131 12.73 7.60 24.21
C GLU A 131 12.13 8.62 23.26
N GLU A 132 12.66 9.84 23.21
CA GLU A 132 12.25 10.88 22.28
C GLU A 132 12.47 10.45 20.82
N ALA A 133 13.64 9.89 20.49
CA ALA A 133 13.94 9.39 19.16
C ALA A 133 13.00 8.23 18.76
N LEU A 134 12.72 7.31 19.70
CA LEU A 134 11.77 6.21 19.47
C LEU A 134 10.35 6.74 19.25
N ASN A 135 9.91 7.71 20.04
CA ASN A 135 8.60 8.32 19.89
C ASN A 135 8.46 9.07 18.55
N GLN A 136 9.48 9.82 18.13
CA GLN A 136 9.50 10.49 16.83
C GLN A 136 9.48 9.49 15.67
N ALA A 137 10.28 8.41 15.76
CA ALA A 137 10.30 7.36 14.76
C ALA A 137 8.95 6.64 14.67
N TRP A 138 8.31 6.38 15.82
CA TRP A 138 6.98 5.78 15.87
C TRP A 138 5.92 6.68 15.25
N GLN A 139 5.88 7.97 15.60
CA GLN A 139 4.96 8.94 15.00
C GLN A 139 5.16 9.06 13.48
N ALA A 140 6.42 9.10 13.02
CA ALA A 140 6.71 9.14 11.59
C ALA A 140 6.27 7.85 10.87
N ALA A 141 6.43 6.69 11.51
CA ALA A 141 5.94 5.42 10.97
C ALA A 141 4.41 5.39 10.92
N GLU A 142 3.73 5.89 11.96
CA GLU A 142 2.27 5.95 12.03
C GLU A 142 1.71 6.85 10.92
N ARG A 143 2.28 8.05 10.72
CA ARG A 143 1.91 8.95 9.62
C ARG A 143 2.09 8.30 8.24
N ARG A 144 3.21 7.60 8.01
CA ARG A 144 3.43 6.88 6.75
C ARG A 144 2.41 5.77 6.52
N LYS A 145 1.98 5.07 7.58
CA LYS A 145 0.89 4.08 7.48
C LYS A 145 -0.42 4.75 7.11
N GLU A 146 -0.77 5.85 7.76
CA GLU A 146 -2.00 6.61 7.47
C GLU A 146 -2.01 7.13 6.03
N GLU A 147 -0.91 7.71 5.56
CA GLU A 147 -0.73 8.15 4.17
C GLU A 147 -0.86 6.98 3.19
N ALA A 148 -0.21 5.85 3.47
CA ALA A 148 -0.31 4.66 2.63
C ALA A 148 -1.73 4.09 2.56
N VAL A 149 -2.45 4.07 3.69
CA VAL A 149 -3.86 3.65 3.74
C VAL A 149 -4.74 4.64 2.98
N ALA A 150 -4.51 5.94 3.11
CA ALA A 150 -5.26 6.96 2.37
C ALA A 150 -5.09 6.79 0.85
N VAL A 151 -3.85 6.63 0.37
CA VAL A 151 -3.55 6.38 -1.05
C VAL A 151 -4.21 5.07 -1.52
N ALA A 152 -4.10 3.99 -0.75
CA ALA A 152 -4.73 2.72 -1.10
C ALA A 152 -6.27 2.84 -1.18
N CYS A 153 -6.90 3.57 -0.26
CA CYS A 153 -8.33 3.85 -0.28
C CYS A 153 -8.74 4.68 -1.50
N GLU A 154 -7.96 5.70 -1.87
CA GLU A 154 -8.20 6.51 -3.07
C GLU A 154 -8.09 5.68 -4.36
N GLU A 155 -7.05 4.84 -4.47
CA GLU A 155 -6.87 3.94 -5.60
C GLU A 155 -8.01 2.93 -5.72
N LEU A 156 -8.41 2.33 -4.59
CA LEU A 156 -9.56 1.43 -4.53
C LEU A 156 -10.84 2.15 -4.97
N ALA A 157 -11.09 3.37 -4.46
CA ALA A 157 -12.25 4.16 -4.85
C ALA A 157 -12.24 4.51 -6.35
N ARG A 158 -11.09 4.79 -6.94
CA ARG A 158 -10.96 4.99 -8.40
C ARG A 158 -11.29 3.72 -9.18
N LYS A 159 -10.77 2.56 -8.76
CA LYS A 159 -11.07 1.26 -9.38
C LYS A 159 -12.57 0.94 -9.31
N LEU A 160 -13.18 1.08 -8.14
CA LEU A 160 -14.62 0.85 -7.95
C LEU A 160 -15.48 1.79 -8.79
N ARG A 161 -15.10 3.06 -8.93
CA ARG A 161 -15.82 4.00 -9.83
C ARG A 161 -15.70 3.58 -11.29
N HIS A 162 -14.53 3.11 -11.71
CA HIS A 162 -14.32 2.64 -13.08
C HIS A 162 -15.11 1.35 -13.36
N GLU A 163 -15.05 0.37 -12.45
CA GLU A 163 -15.83 -0.86 -12.52
C GLU A 163 -17.33 -0.56 -12.57
N ALA A 164 -17.82 0.31 -11.69
CA ALA A 164 -19.23 0.73 -11.69
C ALA A 164 -19.64 1.45 -12.99
N ALA A 165 -18.75 2.22 -13.61
CA ALA A 165 -19.02 2.85 -14.90
C ALA A 165 -19.14 1.80 -16.02
N VAL A 166 -18.21 0.84 -16.07
CA VAL A 166 -18.23 -0.26 -17.04
C VAL A 166 -19.46 -1.15 -16.86
N GLU A 167 -19.83 -1.47 -15.62
CA GLU A 167 -21.06 -2.23 -15.32
C GLU A 167 -22.32 -1.49 -15.74
N LYS A 168 -22.39 -0.18 -15.50
CA LYS A 168 -23.50 0.66 -15.99
C LYS A 168 -23.58 0.64 -17.51
N GLU A 169 -22.47 0.79 -18.21
CA GLU A 169 -22.43 0.74 -19.67
C GLU A 169 -22.87 -0.62 -20.21
N LYS A 170 -22.41 -1.72 -19.61
CA LYS A 170 -22.85 -3.08 -19.95
C LYS A 170 -24.36 -3.25 -19.73
N ALA A 171 -24.87 -2.81 -18.59
CA ALA A 171 -26.30 -2.88 -18.28
C ALA A 171 -27.14 -2.06 -19.27
N ILE A 172 -26.68 -0.86 -19.65
CA ILE A 172 -27.33 -0.03 -20.67
C ILE A 172 -27.30 -0.73 -22.03
N ALA A 173 -26.17 -1.29 -22.43
CA ALA A 173 -26.02 -2.00 -23.71
C ALA A 173 -26.94 -3.22 -23.79
N GLU A 174 -27.02 -4.02 -22.71
CA GLU A 174 -27.93 -5.16 -22.61
C GLU A 174 -29.40 -4.73 -22.65
N ALA A 175 -29.77 -3.69 -21.90
CA ALA A 175 -31.12 -3.13 -21.92
C ALA A 175 -31.51 -2.63 -23.32
N LEU A 176 -30.60 -1.94 -24.01
CA LEU A 176 -30.80 -1.50 -25.40
C LEU A 176 -30.92 -2.68 -26.37
N ARG A 177 -30.13 -3.75 -26.19
CA ARG A 177 -30.24 -4.96 -27.01
C ARG A 177 -31.61 -5.61 -26.85
N VAL A 178 -32.06 -5.81 -25.62
CA VAL A 178 -33.38 -6.38 -25.32
C VAL A 178 -34.51 -5.49 -25.85
N ALA A 179 -34.37 -4.17 -25.72
CA ALA A 179 -35.34 -3.21 -26.26
C ALA A 179 -35.42 -3.29 -27.79
N LYS A 180 -34.29 -3.36 -28.49
CA LYS A 180 -34.24 -3.53 -29.96
C LYS A 180 -34.88 -4.84 -30.40
N GLU A 181 -34.58 -5.96 -29.74
CA GLU A 181 -35.18 -7.26 -30.05
C GLU A 181 -36.70 -7.23 -29.86
N LYS A 182 -37.18 -6.67 -28.74
CA LYS A 182 -38.62 -6.50 -28.49
C LYS A 182 -39.27 -5.61 -29.54
N TYR A 183 -38.60 -4.54 -29.97
CA TYR A 183 -39.10 -3.65 -31.02
C TYR A 183 -39.23 -4.40 -32.35
N LEU A 184 -38.19 -5.12 -32.78
CA LEU A 184 -38.21 -5.90 -34.02
C LEU A 184 -39.31 -6.97 -34.02
N ILE A 185 -39.53 -7.65 -32.89
CA ILE A 185 -40.63 -8.61 -32.75
C ILE A 185 -41.99 -7.90 -32.90
N ARG A 186 -42.17 -6.75 -32.25
CA ARG A 186 -43.41 -5.96 -32.39
C ARG A 186 -43.62 -5.52 -33.82
N GLU A 187 -42.58 -5.00 -34.47
CA GLU A 187 -42.63 -4.54 -35.87
C GLU A 187 -43.02 -5.68 -36.81
N ARG A 188 -42.38 -6.86 -36.69
CA ARG A 188 -42.76 -8.05 -37.46
C ARG A 188 -44.20 -8.44 -37.22
N ASN A 189 -44.64 -8.49 -35.96
CA ASN A 189 -46.03 -8.81 -35.63
C ASN A 189 -47.01 -7.79 -36.21
N THR A 190 -46.66 -6.51 -36.24
CA THR A 190 -47.49 -5.47 -36.88
C THR A 190 -47.55 -5.64 -38.39
N ILE A 191 -46.42 -5.91 -39.05
CA ILE A 191 -46.35 -6.17 -40.50
C ILE A 191 -47.15 -7.42 -40.86
N GLU A 192 -47.05 -8.48 -40.07
CA GLU A 192 -47.82 -9.71 -40.30
C GLU A 192 -49.32 -9.48 -40.12
N LYS A 193 -49.73 -8.72 -39.10
CA LYS A 193 -51.13 -8.36 -38.89
C LYS A 193 -51.67 -7.56 -40.07
N THR A 194 -50.99 -6.49 -40.46
CA THR A 194 -51.43 -5.65 -41.59
C THR A 194 -51.43 -6.44 -42.89
N ARG A 195 -50.47 -7.34 -43.10
CA ARG A 195 -50.47 -8.24 -44.26
C ARG A 195 -51.70 -9.15 -44.28
N ARG A 196 -52.06 -9.77 -43.15
CA ARG A 196 -53.26 -10.63 -43.05
C ARG A 196 -54.53 -9.83 -43.32
N GLU A 197 -54.67 -8.65 -42.73
CA GLU A 197 -55.81 -7.75 -42.95
C GLU A 197 -55.92 -7.38 -44.44
N MET A 198 -54.80 -7.06 -45.10
CA MET A 198 -54.79 -6.73 -46.53
C MET A 198 -55.11 -7.95 -47.41
N GLU A 199 -54.61 -9.15 -47.05
CA GLU A 199 -54.96 -10.39 -47.75
C GLU A 199 -56.44 -10.74 -47.60
N GLU A 200 -57.05 -10.49 -46.43
CA GLU A 200 -58.48 -10.67 -46.20
C GLU A 200 -59.32 -9.70 -47.03
N ILE A 201 -58.96 -8.41 -47.05
CA ILE A 201 -59.63 -7.40 -47.89
C ILE A 201 -59.49 -7.78 -49.37
N ALA A 202 -58.30 -8.19 -49.81
CA ALA A 202 -58.07 -8.63 -51.18
C ALA A 202 -58.90 -9.86 -51.55
N LYS A 203 -59.07 -10.84 -50.63
CA LYS A 203 -59.95 -12.00 -50.84
C LYS A 203 -61.41 -11.59 -50.97
N GLN A 204 -61.92 -10.72 -50.09
CA GLN A 204 -63.29 -10.24 -50.16
C GLN A 204 -63.57 -9.52 -51.48
N GLU A 205 -62.62 -8.69 -51.93
CA GLU A 205 -62.74 -7.99 -53.20
C GLU A 205 -62.65 -8.95 -54.40
N ALA A 206 -61.75 -9.93 -54.36
CA ALA A 206 -61.67 -10.98 -55.37
C ALA A 206 -62.97 -11.80 -55.44
N GLU A 207 -63.57 -12.16 -54.31
CA GLU A 207 -64.87 -12.84 -54.27
C GLU A 207 -66.00 -11.96 -54.84
N ARG A 208 -66.00 -10.67 -54.53
CA ARG A 208 -66.95 -9.69 -55.06
C ARG A 208 -66.85 -9.62 -56.59
N VAL A 209 -65.63 -9.50 -57.10
CA VAL A 209 -65.34 -9.44 -58.53
C VAL A 209 -65.68 -10.76 -59.22
N ALA A 210 -65.35 -11.91 -58.62
CA ALA A 210 -65.72 -13.22 -59.15
C ALA A 210 -67.24 -13.38 -59.28
N LYS A 211 -68.02 -12.91 -58.29
CA LYS A 211 -69.49 -12.91 -58.38
C LYS A 211 -70.02 -12.02 -59.51
N LEU A 212 -69.39 -10.88 -59.76
CA LEU A 212 -69.76 -10.01 -60.88
C LEU A 212 -69.44 -10.69 -62.22
N HIS A 213 -68.24 -11.23 -62.37
CA HIS A 213 -67.86 -11.96 -63.57
C HIS A 213 -68.73 -13.19 -63.82
N GLN A 214 -69.13 -13.91 -62.77
CA GLN A 214 -70.06 -15.03 -62.89
C GLN A 214 -71.41 -14.59 -63.48
N LYS A 215 -71.96 -13.46 -63.00
CA LYS A 215 -73.20 -12.88 -63.56
C LYS A 215 -73.03 -12.44 -65.02
N ASP A 216 -71.89 -11.86 -65.36
CA ASP A 216 -71.60 -11.46 -66.74
C ASP A 216 -71.48 -12.68 -67.67
N ILE A 217 -70.86 -13.76 -67.18
CA ILE A 217 -70.79 -15.05 -67.90
C ILE A 217 -72.19 -15.62 -68.09
N GLU A 218 -73.02 -15.66 -67.04
CA GLU A 218 -74.42 -16.12 -67.12
C GLU A 218 -75.21 -15.31 -68.16
N ARG A 219 -75.10 -13.98 -68.13
CA ARG A 219 -75.75 -13.11 -69.11
C ARG A 219 -75.26 -13.35 -70.54
N CYS A 220 -73.96 -13.60 -70.72
CA CYS A 220 -73.39 -13.96 -72.02
C CYS A 220 -73.90 -15.31 -72.50
N ASN A 221 -73.98 -16.30 -71.61
CA ASN A 221 -74.51 -17.63 -71.92
C ASN A 221 -76.00 -17.56 -72.28
N GLU A 222 -76.82 -16.79 -71.54
CA GLU A 222 -78.23 -16.58 -71.90
C GLU A 222 -78.38 -15.97 -73.31
N ARG A 223 -77.54 -14.99 -73.66
CA ARG A 223 -77.52 -14.41 -75.00
C ARG A 223 -77.12 -15.45 -76.04
N TYR A 224 -76.13 -16.27 -75.73
CA TYR A 224 -75.69 -17.37 -76.59
C TYR A 224 -76.84 -18.38 -76.81
N ASP A 225 -77.52 -18.82 -75.76
CA ASP A 225 -78.64 -19.77 -75.83
C ASP A 225 -79.83 -19.20 -76.62
N ILE A 226 -80.09 -17.90 -76.51
CA ILE A 226 -81.12 -17.22 -77.31
C ILE A 226 -80.73 -17.22 -78.79
N LEU A 227 -79.47 -16.91 -79.10
CA LEU A 227 -78.95 -16.92 -80.46
C LEU A 227 -78.97 -18.33 -81.05
N GLU A 228 -78.56 -19.34 -80.28
CA GLU A 228 -78.60 -20.74 -80.68
C GLU A 228 -80.03 -21.21 -80.98
N ARG A 229 -81.00 -20.89 -80.11
CA ARG A 229 -82.43 -21.18 -80.35
C ARG A 229 -83.00 -20.45 -81.58
N LYS A 230 -82.55 -19.22 -81.87
CA LYS A 230 -82.94 -18.52 -83.10
C LYS A 230 -82.34 -19.20 -84.32
N TRP A 231 -81.06 -19.53 -84.28
CA TRP A 231 -80.35 -20.20 -85.36
C TRP A 231 -80.94 -21.58 -85.68
N LEU A 232 -81.29 -22.37 -84.66
CA LEU A 232 -81.97 -23.65 -84.83
C LEU A 232 -83.34 -23.49 -85.51
N ARG A 233 -84.11 -22.47 -85.12
CA ARG A 233 -85.39 -22.14 -85.77
C ARG A 233 -85.21 -21.71 -87.22
N GLU A 234 -84.18 -20.91 -87.52
CA GLU A 234 -83.86 -20.54 -88.91
C GLU A 234 -83.46 -21.76 -89.75
N ILE A 235 -82.73 -22.72 -89.17
CA ILE A 235 -82.43 -23.99 -89.85
C ILE A 235 -83.70 -24.78 -90.14
N GLU A 236 -84.60 -24.89 -89.17
CA GLU A 236 -85.87 -25.60 -89.33
C GLU A 236 -86.75 -24.91 -90.37
N HIS A 237 -86.86 -23.57 -90.32
CA HIS A 237 -87.57 -22.79 -91.32
C HIS A 237 -86.96 -22.99 -92.71
N ARG A 238 -85.62 -22.94 -92.84
CA ARG A 238 -84.93 -23.21 -94.09
C ARG A 238 -85.24 -24.61 -94.62
N LYS A 239 -85.23 -25.64 -93.76
CA LYS A 239 -85.61 -27.01 -94.14
C LYS A 239 -87.05 -27.11 -94.63
N ASN A 240 -87.99 -26.43 -93.97
CA ASN A 240 -89.39 -26.41 -94.38
C ASN A 240 -89.56 -25.70 -95.73
N VAL A 241 -88.91 -24.55 -95.94
CA VAL A 241 -88.93 -23.85 -97.23
C VAL A 241 -88.27 -24.68 -98.33
N GLU A 242 -87.16 -25.35 -98.04
CA GLU A 242 -86.53 -26.30 -98.97
C GLU A 242 -87.47 -27.47 -99.31
N GLN A 243 -88.29 -27.93 -98.36
CA GLN A 243 -89.29 -28.96 -98.58
C GLN A 243 -90.46 -28.44 -99.43
N ASP A 244 -91.07 -27.31 -99.06
CA ASP A 244 -92.16 -26.68 -99.80
C ASP A 244 -91.72 -26.38 -101.25
N PHE A 245 -90.48 -25.95 -101.45
CA PHE A 245 -89.92 -25.72 -102.78
C PHE A 245 -89.77 -27.02 -103.59
N ARG A 246 -89.38 -28.13 -102.95
CA ARG A 246 -89.36 -29.45 -103.61
C ARG A 246 -90.76 -29.94 -103.94
N GLU A 247 -91.73 -29.78 -103.05
CA GLU A 247 -93.13 -30.12 -103.30
C GLU A 247 -93.70 -29.30 -104.48
N LEU A 248 -93.40 -28.00 -104.54
CA LEU A 248 -93.76 -27.14 -105.67
C LEU A 248 -93.08 -27.58 -106.98
N GLN A 249 -91.81 -27.98 -106.93
CA GLN A 249 -91.11 -28.54 -108.10
C GLN A 249 -91.75 -29.85 -108.57
N ASP A 250 -92.16 -30.72 -107.65
CA ASP A 250 -92.84 -31.98 -107.96
C ASP A 250 -94.25 -31.72 -108.51
N ASP A 251 -95.01 -30.76 -107.97
CA ASP A 251 -96.31 -30.35 -108.49
C ASP A 251 -96.19 -29.69 -109.86
N TYR A 252 -95.17 -28.86 -110.08
CA TYR A 252 -94.85 -28.33 -111.40
C TYR A 252 -94.54 -29.46 -112.38
N ARG A 253 -93.73 -30.45 -111.97
CA ARG A 253 -93.45 -31.65 -112.78
C ARG A 253 -94.74 -32.41 -113.10
N ARG A 254 -95.63 -32.63 -112.12
CA ARG A 254 -96.95 -33.25 -112.33
C ARG A 254 -97.83 -32.44 -113.27
N PHE A 255 -97.84 -31.11 -113.16
CA PHE A 255 -98.58 -30.25 -114.08
C PHE A 255 -98.05 -30.38 -115.51
N MET A 256 -96.73 -30.43 -115.68
CA MET A 256 -96.11 -30.70 -116.98
C MET A 256 -96.49 -32.10 -117.50
N ASP A 257 -96.57 -33.11 -116.64
CA ASP A 257 -97.03 -34.46 -117.02
C ASP A 257 -98.52 -34.51 -117.39
N TYR A 258 -99.41 -33.78 -116.68
CA TYR A 258 -100.84 -33.69 -116.98
C TYR A 258 -101.12 -32.92 -118.28
N THR A 259 -100.30 -31.91 -118.58
CA THR A 259 -100.38 -31.16 -119.85
C THR A 259 -99.76 -31.93 -121.02
N ASP A 260 -99.06 -33.05 -120.78
CA ASP A 260 -98.52 -33.96 -121.80
C ASP A 260 -99.64 -34.83 -122.47
N GLY A 261 -100.87 -34.79 -121.96
CA GLY A 261 -101.92 -35.76 -122.31
C GLY A 261 -102.94 -35.38 -123.40
N MET A 262 -103.30 -34.10 -123.62
CA MET A 262 -104.39 -33.81 -124.59
C MET A 262 -104.60 -32.37 -125.08
N PHE A 263 -103.79 -31.38 -124.68
CA PHE A 263 -103.95 -29.98 -125.13
C PHE A 263 -102.60 -29.28 -125.30
N HIS A 264 -102.03 -29.32 -126.51
CA HIS A 264 -100.78 -28.61 -126.82
C HIS A 264 -101.08 -27.41 -127.72
N SER A 265 -101.15 -26.22 -127.13
CA SER A 265 -100.89 -24.98 -127.89
C SER A 265 -99.37 -24.74 -127.88
N ASP A 266 -98.82 -24.26 -129.00
CA ASP A 266 -97.38 -24.00 -129.17
C ASP A 266 -96.75 -23.13 -128.06
N TYR A 267 -97.58 -22.32 -127.39
CA TYR A 267 -97.19 -21.51 -126.24
C TYR A 267 -96.75 -22.34 -125.02
N LEU A 268 -97.37 -23.49 -124.76
CA LEU A 268 -97.04 -24.37 -123.64
C LEU A 268 -95.74 -25.17 -123.89
N MET A 269 -95.38 -25.43 -125.15
CA MET A 269 -94.10 -26.06 -125.51
C MET A 269 -92.89 -25.14 -125.30
N GLN A 270 -93.03 -23.83 -125.51
CA GLN A 270 -91.95 -22.88 -125.23
C GLN A 270 -91.68 -22.75 -123.73
N LEU A 271 -92.73 -22.72 -122.91
CA LEU A 271 -92.63 -22.75 -121.46
C LEU A 271 -92.03 -24.07 -120.94
N ARG A 272 -92.33 -25.21 -121.58
CA ARG A 272 -91.70 -26.52 -121.30
C ARG A 272 -90.19 -26.48 -121.48
N HIS A 273 -89.70 -25.95 -122.60
CA HIS A 273 -88.26 -25.83 -122.83
C HIS A 273 -87.58 -24.89 -121.84
N LEU A 274 -88.27 -23.84 -121.40
CA LEU A 274 -87.74 -22.92 -120.39
C LEU A 274 -87.70 -23.60 -119.00
N GLY A 275 -88.76 -24.30 -118.62
CA GLY A 275 -88.89 -25.03 -117.36
C GLY A 275 -87.92 -26.22 -117.25
N GLN A 276 -87.73 -26.99 -118.33
CA GLN A 276 -86.70 -28.04 -118.39
C GLN A 276 -85.29 -27.48 -118.30
N LYS A 277 -84.97 -26.36 -118.98
CA LYS A 277 -83.66 -25.70 -118.83
C LYS A 277 -83.42 -25.16 -117.41
N LEU A 278 -84.47 -24.73 -116.72
CA LEU A 278 -84.40 -24.29 -115.32
C LEU A 278 -84.26 -25.47 -114.35
N ALA A 279 -84.85 -26.62 -114.65
CA ALA A 279 -84.74 -27.84 -113.85
C ALA A 279 -83.44 -28.63 -114.10
N GLU A 280 -82.91 -28.62 -115.33
CA GLU A 280 -81.62 -29.23 -115.71
C GLU A 280 -80.43 -28.41 -115.20
N LYS A 281 -80.59 -27.09 -115.09
CA LYS A 281 -79.72 -26.29 -114.23
C LYS A 281 -80.04 -26.65 -112.78
N GLN A 282 -79.28 -27.57 -112.20
CA GLN A 282 -79.23 -27.75 -110.74
C GLN A 282 -78.72 -26.45 -110.08
N LEU A 283 -79.59 -25.45 -109.97
CA LEU A 283 -79.36 -24.21 -109.25
C LEU A 283 -79.60 -24.51 -107.78
N SER A 284 -78.58 -25.03 -107.10
CA SER A 284 -78.56 -25.16 -105.64
C SER A 284 -78.45 -23.79 -104.91
N ARG A 285 -78.70 -22.69 -105.62
CA ARG A 285 -78.80 -21.30 -105.14
C ARG A 285 -79.32 -20.46 -106.29
N VAL A 286 -80.53 -19.93 -106.17
CA VAL A 286 -80.98 -18.79 -106.99
C VAL A 286 -80.69 -17.54 -106.17
N THR A 287 -79.81 -16.69 -106.66
CA THR A 287 -79.55 -15.34 -106.14
C THR A 287 -80.36 -14.33 -106.95
N TYR A 288 -80.83 -13.24 -106.31
CA TYR A 288 -81.67 -12.21 -106.95
C TYR A 288 -81.03 -11.64 -108.23
N ASP A 289 -79.70 -11.62 -108.29
CA ASP A 289 -78.90 -11.14 -109.43
C ASP A 289 -79.15 -11.91 -110.75
N ASP A 290 -79.63 -13.16 -110.69
CA ASP A 290 -79.88 -13.97 -111.89
C ASP A 290 -81.24 -13.68 -112.54
N ILE A 291 -82.16 -13.07 -111.80
CA ILE A 291 -83.50 -12.70 -112.28
C ILE A 291 -83.44 -11.34 -112.97
N GLU A 292 -82.63 -10.40 -112.45
CA GLU A 292 -82.51 -9.04 -113.00
C GLU A 292 -81.85 -9.01 -114.38
N LYS A 293 -80.82 -9.83 -114.64
CA LYS A 293 -80.13 -9.85 -115.94
C LYS A 293 -80.99 -10.27 -117.13
N LYS A 294 -82.06 -11.04 -116.92
CA LYS A 294 -82.96 -11.44 -118.00
C LYS A 294 -83.98 -10.36 -118.37
N PHE A 295 -84.33 -9.48 -117.44
CA PHE A 295 -85.24 -8.37 -117.73
C PHE A 295 -84.51 -7.20 -118.42
N GLU A 296 -83.20 -7.08 -118.25
CA GLU A 296 -82.38 -6.10 -118.98
C GLU A 296 -82.13 -6.52 -120.44
N GLU A 297 -81.92 -7.82 -120.73
CA GLU A 297 -81.65 -8.32 -122.09
C GLU A 297 -82.86 -8.26 -123.05
N ASP A 298 -84.11 -8.24 -122.55
CA ASP A 298 -85.33 -8.14 -123.39
C ASP A 298 -85.82 -6.68 -123.58
N SER A 299 -85.12 -5.69 -123.00
CA SER A 299 -85.46 -4.27 -123.10
C SER A 299 -84.68 -3.51 -124.19
N GLU A 300 -83.73 -4.16 -124.87
CA GLU A 300 -82.92 -3.57 -125.94
C GLU A 300 -83.43 -3.96 -127.36
N ALA A 301 -84.27 -3.05 -127.91
CA ALA A 301 -84.36 -2.61 -129.31
C ALA A 301 -85.20 -3.44 -130.34
N PRO A 302 -85.63 -2.87 -131.49
CA PRO A 302 -85.45 -1.49 -131.99
C PRO A 302 -86.74 -0.75 -132.44
N GLU A 303 -86.60 0.56 -132.63
CA GLU A 303 -87.52 1.47 -133.32
C GLU A 303 -87.91 0.96 -134.72
N PHE A 304 -89.23 0.95 -135.01
CA PHE A 304 -89.86 1.35 -136.27
C PHE A 304 -91.29 1.83 -136.00
#